data_AF-A0A0F2DVR5-F1
#
_entry.id   AF-A0A0F2DVR5-F1
#
_cell.length_a   1.000
_cell.length_b   1.000
_cell.length_c   1.000
_cell.angle_alpha   90.00
_cell.angle_beta   90.00
_cell.angle_gamma   90.00
#
_symmetry.space_group_name_H-M   'P 1'
#
loop_
_entity.id
_entity.type
_entity.pdbx_description
1 polymer ?
#
loop_
_entity_poly.entity_id
_entity_poly.type
_entity_poly.pdbx_seq_one_letter_code
_entity_poly.pdbx_strand_id
1 'polypeptide(L)'
;MIGLVFLCKQVVESLSLYETSILDVDLCVEFARGFRLKNQYANRETGLHYNFFRYYETDAGRFMNQDPIGVEGGFNFYRFAPNAQEWVDVWGLKNNSQLLGEAITKSTRWSGRQAHHKIPVEVFNNSPLLQRLEKQGLFKLNGKGNGIMLPESLSKGTTCSKHKGYHRGYNQAIMEIVDYIDKNSKCDREKARKIQLLQSKIHKALKSGSKSLYKPTTKQDWINYLT
;
A
#
# COMPACT_ATOMS: atom_id res chain seq x y z
N MET A 1 -4.69 14.64 12.82
CA MET A 1 -6.15 14.47 12.83
C MET A 1 -6.40 13.03 12.42
N ILE A 2 -6.43 12.03 13.32
CA ILE A 2 -7.25 11.87 14.53
C ILE A 2 -8.72 12.13 14.18
N GLY A 3 -9.54 11.08 14.20
CA GLY A 3 -10.99 11.17 14.10
C GLY A 3 -11.64 10.14 13.18
N LEU A 4 -11.64 8.87 13.59
CA LEU A 4 -12.81 7.97 13.48
C LEU A 4 -12.57 6.69 14.30
N VAL A 5 -12.26 6.87 15.58
CA VAL A 5 -12.33 5.82 16.61
C VAL A 5 -13.20 6.40 17.73
N PHE A 6 -14.47 6.69 17.42
CA PHE A 6 -15.46 7.16 18.40
C PHE A 6 -16.86 6.92 17.82
N LEU A 7 -17.27 5.65 17.76
CA LEU A 7 -18.69 5.28 17.72
C LEU A 7 -18.91 3.83 18.17
N CYS A 8 -18.21 3.42 19.23
CA CYS A 8 -18.46 2.15 19.91
C CYS A 8 -18.30 2.26 21.43
N LYS A 9 -18.64 3.42 22.00
CA LYS A 9 -18.56 3.64 23.46
C LYS A 9 -19.73 4.41 24.07
N GLN A 10 -20.79 4.70 23.31
CA GLN A 10 -21.93 5.50 23.79
C GLN A 10 -23.26 4.78 23.74
N VAL A 11 -23.23 3.45 23.92
CA VAL A 11 -24.42 2.63 24.19
C VAL A 11 -24.23 1.77 25.45
N VAL A 12 -23.09 1.87 26.15
CA VAL A 12 -22.72 0.97 27.27
C VAL A 12 -22.90 1.62 28.66
N GLU A 13 -23.52 2.80 28.79
CA GLU A 13 -23.68 3.49 30.10
C GLU A 13 -25.13 3.84 30.47
N SER A 14 -26.10 2.98 30.17
CA SER A 14 -27.44 3.14 30.75
C SER A 14 -28.18 1.86 31.13
N LEU A 15 -27.47 0.76 31.40
CA LEU A 15 -28.07 -0.40 32.06
C LEU A 15 -27.04 -0.99 33.03
N SER A 16 -27.00 -0.46 34.25
CA SER A 16 -26.48 -1.24 35.37
C SER A 16 -27.60 -2.14 35.89
N LEU A 17 -27.16 -3.33 36.27
CA LEU A 17 -27.74 -4.28 37.21
C LEU A 17 -28.38 -5.55 36.60
N TYR A 18 -27.80 -6.66 37.09
CA TYR A 18 -28.29 -8.04 37.17
C TYR A 18 -27.92 -9.03 36.05
N GLU A 19 -27.17 -10.05 36.48
CA GLU A 19 -26.93 -11.37 35.89
C GLU A 19 -26.16 -11.48 34.56
N THR A 20 -24.86 -11.78 34.70
CA THR A 20 -24.07 -12.47 33.69
C THR A 20 -24.73 -13.81 33.33
N SER A 21 -25.48 -13.82 32.24
CA SER A 21 -26.01 -15.04 31.62
C SER A 21 -25.39 -15.24 30.25
N ILE A 22 -25.33 -16.50 29.84
CA ILE A 22 -24.79 -17.06 28.58
C ILE A 22 -25.21 -16.32 27.28
N LEU A 23 -26.15 -15.38 27.35
CA LEU A 23 -26.72 -14.63 26.23
C LEU A 23 -25.77 -13.58 25.60
N ASP A 24 -24.79 -13.04 26.34
CA ASP A 24 -23.89 -11.99 25.79
C ASP A 24 -22.85 -12.54 24.79
N VAL A 25 -22.46 -13.82 24.92
CA VAL A 25 -21.57 -14.49 23.96
C VAL A 25 -22.33 -14.83 22.67
N ASP A 26 -23.60 -15.21 22.79
CA ASP A 26 -24.46 -15.52 21.64
C ASP A 26 -24.79 -14.28 20.81
N LEU A 27 -24.95 -13.09 21.42
CA LEU A 27 -25.23 -11.85 20.68
C LEU A 27 -24.03 -11.41 19.82
N CYS A 28 -22.79 -11.55 20.32
CA CYS A 28 -21.58 -11.30 19.54
C CYS A 28 -21.35 -12.36 18.44
N VAL A 29 -21.73 -13.61 18.69
CA VAL A 29 -21.67 -14.69 17.67
C VAL A 29 -22.75 -14.49 16.59
N GLU A 30 -23.95 -14.02 16.94
CA GLU A 30 -25.01 -13.71 15.98
C GLU A 30 -24.66 -12.51 15.09
N PHE A 31 -24.07 -11.45 15.64
CA PHE A 31 -23.66 -10.29 14.84
C PHE A 31 -22.57 -10.64 13.83
N ALA A 32 -21.63 -11.52 14.19
CA ALA A 32 -20.62 -12.07 13.28
C ALA A 32 -21.21 -13.06 12.25
N ARG A 33 -22.29 -13.78 12.61
CA ARG A 33 -23.02 -14.72 11.72
C ARG A 33 -23.93 -14.05 10.70
N GLY A 34 -24.09 -12.73 10.72
CA GLY A 34 -24.92 -12.00 9.75
C GLY A 34 -24.22 -11.72 8.42
N PHE A 35 -22.90 -11.59 8.41
CA PHE A 35 -22.17 -11.25 7.18
C PHE A 35 -21.92 -12.48 6.29
N ARG A 36 -22.08 -12.31 4.98
CA ARG A 36 -21.85 -13.35 3.96
C ARG A 36 -20.83 -12.86 2.93
N LEU A 37 -21.09 -13.00 1.63
CA LEU A 37 -20.27 -12.37 0.59
C LEU A 37 -20.30 -10.84 0.77
N LYS A 38 -19.36 -10.11 0.13
CA LYS A 38 -19.23 -8.65 0.28
C LYS A 38 -20.60 -7.96 0.22
N ASN A 39 -20.93 -7.20 1.27
CA ASN A 39 -22.19 -6.44 1.43
C ASN A 39 -23.49 -7.26 1.58
N GLN A 40 -23.41 -8.56 1.90
CA GLN A 40 -24.59 -9.40 2.16
C GLN A 40 -24.87 -9.57 3.65
N TYR A 41 -26.14 -9.39 4.03
CA TYR A 41 -26.66 -9.71 5.36
C TYR A 41 -27.58 -10.94 5.29
N ALA A 42 -27.29 -11.99 6.05
CA ALA A 42 -28.13 -13.17 6.12
C ALA A 42 -29.37 -12.90 6.97
N ASN A 43 -30.55 -13.10 6.38
CA ASN A 43 -31.81 -13.16 7.11
C ASN A 43 -32.09 -14.62 7.48
N ARG A 44 -32.03 -14.93 8.78
CA ARG A 44 -32.18 -16.29 9.32
C ARG A 44 -33.60 -16.83 9.22
N GLU A 45 -34.61 -15.97 9.23
CA GLU A 45 -36.02 -16.38 9.17
C GLU A 45 -36.42 -16.87 7.78
N THR A 46 -35.79 -16.32 6.75
CA THR A 46 -36.10 -16.65 5.33
C THR A 46 -35.02 -17.47 4.65
N GLY A 47 -33.83 -17.59 5.25
CA GLY A 47 -32.66 -18.21 4.62
C GLY A 47 -32.05 -17.37 3.48
N LEU A 48 -32.61 -16.20 3.17
CA LEU A 48 -32.17 -15.33 2.08
C LEU A 48 -31.07 -14.37 2.55
N HIS A 49 -30.22 -13.93 1.61
CA HIS A 49 -29.23 -12.90 1.87
C HIS A 49 -29.68 -11.56 1.29
N TYR A 50 -29.72 -10.52 2.11
CA TYR A 50 -30.05 -9.18 1.67
C TYR A 50 -28.82 -8.47 1.11
N ASN A 51 -28.93 -7.95 -0.12
CA ASN A 51 -27.91 -7.10 -0.75
C ASN A 51 -28.56 -5.80 -1.22
N PHE A 52 -28.54 -4.81 -0.32
CA PHE A 52 -29.04 -3.43 -0.45
C PHE A 52 -30.47 -3.21 -0.94
N PHE A 53 -30.84 -3.66 -2.13
CA PHE A 53 -32.19 -3.56 -2.71
C PHE A 53 -32.76 -4.89 -3.17
N ARG A 54 -32.02 -6.00 -3.01
CA ARG A 54 -32.41 -7.31 -3.54
C ARG A 54 -32.19 -8.42 -2.53
N TYR A 55 -33.09 -9.41 -2.56
CA TYR A 55 -32.93 -10.66 -1.84
C TYR A 55 -32.22 -11.68 -2.72
N TYR A 56 -31.13 -12.24 -2.23
CA TYR A 56 -30.31 -13.26 -2.86
C TYR A 56 -30.62 -14.62 -2.27
N GLU A 57 -31.00 -15.56 -3.13
CA GLU A 57 -31.22 -16.95 -2.79
C GLU A 57 -29.91 -17.71 -2.96
N THR A 58 -29.37 -18.23 -1.86
CA THR A 58 -28.08 -18.92 -1.85
C THR A 58 -28.10 -20.19 -2.67
N ASP A 59 -29.18 -20.95 -2.56
CA ASP A 59 -29.29 -22.31 -3.10
C ASP A 59 -29.40 -22.28 -4.62
N ALA A 60 -30.08 -21.27 -5.16
CA ALA A 60 -30.20 -21.02 -6.59
C ALA A 60 -29.09 -20.13 -7.16
N GLY A 61 -28.26 -19.50 -6.31
CA GLY A 61 -27.16 -18.64 -6.72
C GLY A 61 -27.58 -17.35 -7.46
N ARG A 62 -28.77 -16.82 -7.18
CA ARG A 62 -29.38 -15.71 -7.93
C ARG A 62 -30.22 -14.78 -7.05
N PHE A 63 -30.58 -13.61 -7.57
CA PHE A 63 -31.55 -12.72 -6.93
C PHE A 63 -32.99 -13.21 -7.16
N MET A 64 -33.86 -12.96 -6.19
CA MET A 64 -35.31 -13.18 -6.27
C MET A 64 -36.04 -12.04 -6.98
N ASN A 65 -35.48 -10.83 -6.89
CA ASN A 65 -36.04 -9.62 -7.49
C ASN A 65 -35.25 -9.28 -8.76
N GLN A 66 -35.96 -8.75 -9.76
CA GLN A 66 -35.33 -8.20 -10.97
C GLN A 66 -34.43 -7.02 -10.60
N ASP A 67 -33.33 -6.86 -11.33
CA ASP A 67 -32.43 -5.72 -11.17
C ASP A 67 -33.19 -4.40 -11.39
N PRO A 68 -33.23 -3.48 -10.40
CA PRO A 68 -33.86 -2.18 -10.55
C PRO A 68 -33.31 -1.34 -11.71
N ILE A 69 -32.10 -1.64 -12.19
CA ILE A 69 -31.47 -0.96 -13.34
C ILE A 69 -32.03 -1.45 -14.70
N GLY A 70 -32.81 -2.54 -14.72
CA GLY A 70 -33.44 -3.07 -15.93
C GLY A 70 -32.46 -3.55 -17.00
N VAL A 71 -32.75 -3.25 -18.27
CA VAL A 71 -32.00 -3.74 -19.46
C VAL A 71 -30.55 -3.25 -19.50
N GLU A 72 -30.25 -2.12 -18.86
CA GLU A 72 -28.88 -1.59 -18.75
C GLU A 72 -27.98 -2.46 -17.84
N GLY A 73 -28.57 -3.31 -17.00
CA GLY A 73 -27.88 -4.25 -16.11
C GLY A 73 -27.41 -5.55 -16.79
N GLY A 74 -27.72 -5.69 -18.08
CA GLY A 74 -27.42 -6.86 -18.89
C GLY A 74 -28.61 -7.80 -19.08
N PHE A 75 -28.39 -8.88 -19.85
CA PHE A 75 -29.47 -9.77 -20.30
C PHE A 75 -30.06 -10.69 -19.23
N ASN A 76 -29.45 -10.77 -18.04
CA ASN A 76 -29.94 -11.61 -16.95
C ASN A 76 -30.25 -10.76 -15.72
N PHE A 77 -31.53 -10.42 -15.56
CA PHE A 77 -32.08 -9.56 -14.50
C PHE A 77 -31.94 -10.13 -13.09
N TYR A 78 -31.62 -11.42 -12.95
CA TYR A 78 -31.51 -12.11 -11.66
C TYR A 78 -30.06 -12.46 -11.30
N ARG A 79 -29.08 -12.08 -12.14
CA ARG A 79 -27.68 -12.44 -11.94
C ARG A 79 -27.06 -11.69 -10.76
N PHE A 80 -26.36 -12.41 -9.89
CA PHE A 80 -25.61 -11.79 -8.78
C PHE A 80 -24.31 -11.14 -9.21
N ALA A 81 -23.44 -11.90 -9.88
CA ALA A 81 -22.20 -11.41 -10.45
C ALA A 81 -21.80 -12.27 -11.65
N PRO A 82 -21.02 -11.73 -12.61
CA PRO A 82 -20.53 -12.54 -13.69
C PRO A 82 -19.67 -13.72 -13.30
N ASN A 83 -18.83 -13.49 -12.29
CA ASN A 83 -18.07 -14.49 -11.57
C ASN A 83 -17.77 -13.92 -10.17
N ALA A 84 -18.34 -14.52 -9.12
CA ALA A 84 -18.15 -14.04 -7.74
C ALA A 84 -16.73 -14.28 -7.20
N GLN A 85 -15.96 -15.19 -7.83
CA GLN A 85 -14.64 -15.62 -7.40
C GLN A 85 -13.50 -14.90 -8.13
N GLU A 86 -13.69 -14.49 -9.39
CA GLU A 86 -12.63 -13.89 -10.22
C GLU A 86 -12.11 -12.53 -9.74
N TRP A 87 -12.90 -11.79 -8.95
CA TRP A 87 -12.56 -10.43 -8.51
C TRP A 87 -11.97 -10.39 -7.09
N VAL A 88 -11.43 -11.51 -6.63
CA VAL A 88 -10.67 -11.61 -5.38
C VAL A 88 -9.18 -11.66 -5.75
N ASP A 89 -8.44 -10.60 -5.43
CA ASP A 89 -6.97 -10.64 -5.42
C ASP A 89 -6.51 -11.41 -4.18
N VAL A 90 -6.59 -12.75 -4.27
CA VAL A 90 -6.31 -13.69 -3.18
C VAL A 90 -4.87 -13.54 -2.66
N TRP A 91 -3.96 -13.11 -3.53
CA TRP A 91 -2.53 -13.09 -3.23
C TRP A 91 -2.05 -11.71 -2.79
N GLY A 92 -2.74 -10.63 -3.18
CA GLY A 92 -2.39 -9.27 -2.77
C GLY A 92 -0.94 -8.89 -3.09
N LEU A 93 -0.35 -9.53 -4.11
CA LEU A 93 1.09 -9.48 -4.39
C LEU A 93 1.45 -8.15 -5.06
N LYS A 94 1.45 -7.09 -4.25
CA LYS A 94 2.00 -5.80 -4.65
C LYS A 94 3.51 -5.90 -4.66
N ASN A 95 4.11 -5.58 -5.79
CA ASN A 95 5.56 -5.42 -5.85
C ASN A 95 6.01 -4.19 -5.03
N ASN A 96 7.30 -4.14 -4.69
CA ASN A 96 7.85 -3.05 -3.87
C ASN A 96 7.58 -1.65 -4.46
N SER A 97 7.59 -1.50 -5.79
CA SER A 97 7.30 -0.23 -6.45
C SER A 97 5.84 0.17 -6.29
N GLN A 98 4.90 -0.78 -6.33
CA GLN A 98 3.48 -0.51 -6.04
C GLN A 98 3.27 -0.09 -4.59
N LEU A 99 3.82 -0.84 -3.63
CA LEU A 99 3.76 -0.48 -2.20
C LEU A 99 4.32 0.91 -1.94
N LEU A 100 5.48 1.22 -2.54
CA LEU A 100 6.09 2.53 -2.44
C LEU A 100 5.21 3.62 -3.07
N GLY A 101 4.71 3.40 -4.29
CA GLY A 101 3.88 4.37 -4.99
C GLY A 101 2.61 4.71 -4.21
N GLU A 102 1.97 3.73 -3.60
CA GLU A 102 0.81 3.92 -2.73
C GLU A 102 1.18 4.69 -1.46
N ALA A 103 2.33 4.39 -0.85
CA ALA A 103 2.82 5.11 0.33
C ALA A 103 3.12 6.60 0.03
N ILE A 104 3.55 6.93 -1.19
CA ILE A 104 3.81 8.32 -1.62
C ILE A 104 2.51 9.03 -1.97
N THR A 105 1.65 8.40 -2.78
CA THR A 105 0.56 9.09 -3.49
C THR A 105 -0.83 8.86 -2.87
N LYS A 106 -0.98 7.83 -2.02
CA LYS A 106 -2.28 7.31 -1.55
C LYS A 106 -3.22 6.88 -2.69
N SER A 107 -2.68 6.55 -3.86
CA SER A 107 -3.40 6.08 -5.06
C SER A 107 -2.73 4.82 -5.58
N THR A 108 -3.47 3.96 -6.29
CA THR A 108 -2.95 2.77 -6.99
C THR A 108 -2.74 2.99 -8.49
N ARG A 109 -3.06 4.18 -9.01
CA ARG A 109 -3.01 4.52 -10.45
C ARG A 109 -2.13 5.74 -10.69
N TRP A 110 -1.11 5.58 -11.54
CA TRP A 110 -0.15 6.65 -11.88
C TRP A 110 0.16 6.61 -13.39
N SER A 111 -0.58 7.38 -14.19
CA SER A 111 -0.33 7.41 -15.63
C SER A 111 1.01 8.09 -15.96
N GLY A 112 1.86 7.43 -16.75
CA GLY A 112 3.13 7.97 -17.25
C GLY A 112 4.20 8.22 -16.18
N ARG A 113 4.04 7.68 -14.97
CA ARG A 113 4.98 7.85 -13.85
C ARG A 113 5.21 6.53 -13.11
N GLN A 114 6.42 6.38 -12.58
CA GLN A 114 6.82 5.23 -11.78
C GLN A 114 7.34 5.67 -10.41
N ALA A 115 7.02 4.87 -9.40
CA ALA A 115 7.64 5.00 -8.09
C ALA A 115 9.06 4.45 -8.14
N HIS A 116 10.02 5.30 -7.80
CA HIS A 116 11.44 4.95 -7.74
C HIS A 116 11.93 5.03 -6.29
N HIS A 117 12.58 3.95 -5.85
CA HIS A 117 13.26 3.89 -4.56
C HIS A 117 14.60 4.61 -4.64
N LYS A 118 14.77 5.65 -3.83
CA LYS A 118 16.02 6.39 -3.69
C LYS A 118 17.15 5.49 -3.20
N ILE A 119 16.87 4.64 -2.22
CA ILE A 119 17.72 3.50 -1.88
C ILE A 119 17.05 2.26 -2.48
N PRO A 120 17.61 1.70 -3.58
CA PRO A 120 17.01 0.60 -4.32
C PRO A 120 16.80 -0.65 -3.48
N VAL A 121 15.79 -1.45 -3.86
CA VAL A 121 15.49 -2.76 -3.24
C VAL A 121 16.72 -3.68 -3.28
N GLU A 122 17.47 -3.69 -4.38
CA GLU A 122 18.70 -4.48 -4.49
C GLU A 122 19.75 -4.08 -3.45
N VAL A 123 19.94 -2.77 -3.22
CA VAL A 123 20.89 -2.28 -2.21
C VAL A 123 20.41 -2.64 -0.80
N PHE A 124 19.10 -2.56 -0.55
CA PHE A 124 18.50 -2.98 0.71
C PHE A 124 18.72 -4.48 0.98
N ASN A 125 18.42 -5.33 0.00
CA ASN A 125 18.55 -6.79 0.14
C ASN A 125 20.00 -7.22 0.39
N ASN A 126 20.97 -6.48 -0.14
CA ASN A 126 22.39 -6.78 0.01
C ASN A 126 23.07 -6.05 1.19
N SER A 127 22.36 -5.21 1.95
CA SER A 127 22.95 -4.43 3.05
C SER A 127 22.42 -4.86 4.42
N PRO A 128 23.24 -5.53 5.26
CA PRO A 128 22.89 -5.85 6.64
C PRO A 128 22.55 -4.60 7.48
N LEU A 129 23.20 -3.46 7.19
CA LEU A 129 22.90 -2.19 7.83
C LEU A 129 21.43 -1.78 7.57
N LEU A 130 21.00 -1.73 6.32
CA LEU A 130 19.65 -1.24 5.99
C LEU A 130 18.55 -2.15 6.57
N GLN A 131 18.77 -3.47 6.55
CA GLN A 131 17.86 -4.43 7.18
C GLN A 131 17.79 -4.22 8.70
N ARG A 132 18.93 -3.97 9.36
CA ARG A 132 18.98 -3.66 10.80
C ARG A 132 18.26 -2.35 11.13
N LEU A 133 18.46 -1.31 10.33
CA LEU A 133 17.79 -0.02 10.50
C LEU A 133 16.27 -0.13 10.29
N GLU A 134 15.81 -0.98 9.37
CA GLU A 134 14.38 -1.22 9.16
C GLU A 134 13.73 -1.93 10.36
N LYS A 135 14.38 -2.96 10.90
CA LYS A 135 13.92 -3.65 12.13
C LYS A 135 13.81 -2.71 13.32
N GLN A 136 14.68 -1.70 13.41
CA GLN A 136 14.65 -0.67 14.45
C GLN A 136 13.66 0.48 14.15
N GLY A 137 12.99 0.47 13.00
CA GLY A 137 12.09 1.54 12.58
C GLY A 137 12.78 2.84 12.18
N LEU A 138 14.10 2.84 12.01
CA LEU A 138 14.91 4.00 11.62
C LEU A 138 14.96 4.22 10.10
N PHE A 139 14.62 3.20 9.33
CA PHE A 139 14.49 3.21 7.88
C PHE A 139 13.22 2.44 7.47
N LYS A 140 12.63 2.77 6.32
CA LYS A 140 11.50 2.02 5.74
C LYS A 140 11.70 1.91 4.24
N LEU A 141 11.89 0.69 3.72
CA LEU A 141 12.17 0.46 2.30
C LEU A 141 11.06 1.03 1.41
N ASN A 142 9.82 0.65 1.70
CA ASN A 142 8.62 1.08 0.98
C ASN A 142 7.96 2.32 1.62
N GLY A 143 8.69 3.08 2.44
CA GLY A 143 8.19 4.30 3.05
C GLY A 143 8.27 5.51 2.12
N LYS A 144 7.36 6.47 2.28
CA LYS A 144 7.36 7.75 1.53
C LYS A 144 8.73 8.47 1.53
N GLY A 145 9.48 8.33 2.62
CA GLY A 145 10.81 8.93 2.78
C GLY A 145 11.86 8.34 1.85
N ASN A 146 11.69 7.09 1.38
CA ASN A 146 12.57 6.44 0.43
C ASN A 146 12.09 6.55 -1.02
N GLY A 147 10.95 7.20 -1.26
CA GLY A 147 10.31 7.23 -2.57
C GLY A 147 10.40 8.56 -3.29
N ILE A 148 10.31 8.49 -4.63
CA ILE A 148 10.02 9.63 -5.50
C ILE A 148 9.26 9.14 -6.75
N MET A 149 8.25 9.89 -7.19
CA MET A 149 7.56 9.60 -8.45
C MET A 149 8.32 10.25 -9.61
N LEU A 150 8.80 9.45 -10.54
CA LEU A 150 9.57 9.90 -11.71
C LEU A 150 8.78 9.62 -13.00
N PRO A 151 8.90 10.46 -14.03
CA PRO A 151 8.25 10.22 -15.31
C PRO A 151 8.92 9.07 -16.07
N GLU A 152 8.14 8.32 -16.84
CA GLU A 152 8.66 7.22 -17.67
C GLU A 152 9.39 7.71 -18.92
N SER A 153 9.03 8.90 -19.41
CA SER A 153 9.62 9.56 -20.56
C SER A 153 9.90 11.04 -20.26
N LEU A 154 10.91 11.59 -20.93
CA LEU A 154 11.18 13.03 -20.84
C LEU A 154 10.33 13.74 -21.89
N SER A 155 9.41 14.59 -21.45
CA SER A 155 8.69 15.52 -22.32
C SER A 155 9.33 16.91 -22.29
N LYS A 156 9.04 17.74 -23.30
CA LYS A 156 9.51 19.13 -23.39
C LYS A 156 9.09 19.89 -22.11
N GLY A 157 10.06 20.39 -21.35
CA GLY A 157 9.82 21.10 -20.07
C GLY A 157 9.93 20.24 -18.80
N THR A 158 10.14 18.93 -18.92
CA THR A 158 10.41 18.08 -17.76
C THR A 158 11.83 18.29 -17.25
N THR A 159 11.97 18.87 -16.06
CA THR A 159 13.27 19.02 -15.38
C THR A 159 13.65 17.79 -14.55
N CYS A 160 12.77 16.80 -14.38
CA CYS A 160 13.01 15.65 -13.52
C CYS A 160 13.67 14.48 -14.27
N SER A 161 14.50 13.69 -13.58
CA SER A 161 15.11 12.49 -14.15
C SER A 161 14.06 11.44 -14.51
N LYS A 162 14.20 10.81 -15.68
CA LYS A 162 13.32 9.69 -16.09
C LYS A 162 13.66 8.40 -15.36
N HIS A 163 12.64 7.56 -15.17
CA HIS A 163 12.79 6.19 -14.67
C HIS A 163 11.91 5.24 -15.48
N LYS A 164 12.55 4.30 -16.16
CA LYS A 164 11.93 3.23 -16.93
C LYS A 164 12.81 1.98 -16.86
N GLY A 165 12.66 1.22 -15.78
CA GLY A 165 13.36 -0.04 -15.56
C GLY A 165 14.71 0.08 -14.85
N TYR A 166 15.47 -1.01 -14.89
CA TYR A 166 16.65 -1.26 -14.05
C TYR A 166 17.86 -0.35 -14.36
N HIS A 167 18.61 0.02 -13.32
CA HIS A 167 19.78 0.91 -13.42
C HIS A 167 20.98 0.40 -12.58
N ARG A 168 21.88 -0.37 -13.20
CA ARG A 168 23.04 -0.99 -12.53
C ARG A 168 24.00 0.01 -11.89
N GLY A 169 24.41 1.04 -12.65
CA GLY A 169 25.41 2.01 -12.20
C GLY A 169 24.94 2.83 -10.99
N TYR A 170 23.66 3.22 -10.96
CA TYR A 170 23.07 3.87 -9.81
C TYR A 170 23.03 2.93 -8.59
N ASN A 171 22.60 1.68 -8.75
CA ASN A 171 22.55 0.71 -7.65
C ASN A 171 23.92 0.50 -7.02
N GLN A 172 24.96 0.33 -7.85
CA GLN A 172 26.33 0.18 -7.40
C GLN A 172 26.83 1.41 -6.65
N ALA A 173 26.62 2.62 -7.19
CA ALA A 173 27.05 3.85 -6.53
C ALA A 173 26.40 4.03 -5.16
N ILE A 174 25.09 3.76 -5.04
CA ILE A 174 24.38 3.85 -3.76
C ILE A 174 24.87 2.77 -2.78
N MET A 175 25.11 1.54 -3.24
CA MET A 175 25.67 0.47 -2.41
C MET A 175 27.02 0.88 -1.81
N GLU A 176 27.94 1.41 -2.61
CA GLU A 176 29.26 1.84 -2.16
C GLU A 176 29.20 2.99 -1.13
N ILE A 177 28.18 3.87 -1.22
CA ILE A 177 27.95 4.94 -0.24
C ILE A 177 27.37 4.38 1.05
N VAL A 178 26.41 3.46 0.97
CA VAL A 178 25.82 2.81 2.15
C VAL A 178 26.90 2.05 2.92
N ASP A 179 27.76 1.31 2.23
CA ASP A 179 28.90 0.59 2.84
C ASP A 179 29.90 1.55 3.47
N TYR A 180 30.15 2.69 2.83
CA TYR A 180 30.99 3.74 3.40
C TYR A 180 30.40 4.30 4.70
N ILE A 181 29.08 4.57 4.73
CA ILE A 181 28.38 5.02 5.94
C ILE A 181 28.47 3.95 7.04
N ASP A 182 28.30 2.68 6.71
CA ASP A 182 28.37 1.59 7.70
C ASP A 182 29.75 1.51 8.36
N LYS A 183 30.81 1.65 7.56
CA LYS A 183 32.21 1.59 8.02
C LYS A 183 32.66 2.84 8.80
N ASN A 184 32.11 4.02 8.50
CA ASN A 184 32.61 5.31 9.02
C ASN A 184 31.67 6.01 10.02
N SER A 185 30.72 5.28 10.60
CA SER A 185 29.81 5.80 11.63
C SER A 185 29.71 4.85 12.80
N LYS A 186 29.57 5.42 14.01
CA LYS A 186 29.68 4.64 15.25
C LYS A 186 28.39 3.92 15.62
N CYS A 187 27.25 4.62 15.60
CA CYS A 187 25.97 4.07 16.05
C CYS A 187 24.88 4.08 14.96
N ASP A 188 23.91 3.18 15.08
CA ASP A 188 22.82 3.04 14.11
C ASP A 188 21.99 4.32 13.96
N ARG A 189 21.83 5.14 15.01
CA ARG A 189 21.16 6.46 14.89
C ARG A 189 21.94 7.44 14.02
N GLU A 190 23.27 7.45 14.11
CA GLU A 190 24.13 8.29 13.27
C GLU A 190 24.07 7.82 11.82
N LYS A 191 24.18 6.51 11.60
CA LYS A 191 24.03 5.87 10.29
C LYS A 191 22.69 6.22 9.66
N ALA A 192 21.58 6.09 10.41
CA ALA A 192 20.25 6.44 9.95
C ALA A 192 20.13 7.91 9.54
N ARG A 193 20.73 8.86 10.29
CA ARG A 193 20.75 10.28 9.90
C ARG A 193 21.51 10.51 8.59
N LYS A 194 22.66 9.87 8.40
CA LYS A 194 23.43 9.95 7.14
C LYS A 194 22.66 9.34 5.97
N ILE A 195 21.95 8.24 6.20
CA ILE A 195 21.05 7.62 5.21
C ILE A 195 19.89 8.55 4.85
N GLN A 196 19.27 9.22 5.81
CA GLN A 196 18.23 10.22 5.55
C GLN A 196 18.77 11.42 4.76
N LEU A 197 19.98 11.88 5.07
CA LEU A 197 20.67 12.93 4.32
C LEU A 197 20.92 12.50 2.86
N LEU A 198 21.40 11.27 2.65
CA LEU A 198 21.57 10.66 1.34
C LEU A 198 20.24 10.64 0.56
N GLN A 199 19.15 10.18 1.18
CA GLN A 199 17.81 10.19 0.57
C GLN A 199 17.35 11.60 0.20
N SER A 200 17.68 12.62 0.99
CA SER A 200 17.33 14.02 0.70
C SER A 200 18.12 14.55 -0.50
N LYS A 201 19.43 14.30 -0.54
CA LYS A 201 20.29 14.74 -1.64
C LYS A 201 19.94 14.05 -2.97
N ILE A 202 19.71 12.74 -2.95
CA ILE A 202 19.20 11.99 -4.12
C ILE A 202 17.88 12.58 -4.60
N HIS A 203 16.94 12.83 -3.69
CA HIS A 203 15.63 13.39 -4.06
C HIS A 203 15.80 14.72 -4.82
N LYS A 204 16.65 15.63 -4.32
CA LYS A 204 16.93 16.90 -4.99
C LYS A 204 17.59 16.70 -6.35
N ALA A 205 18.57 15.80 -6.46
CA ALA A 205 19.27 15.53 -7.71
C ALA A 205 18.34 14.98 -8.80
N LEU A 206 17.48 14.02 -8.44
CA LEU A 206 16.52 13.42 -9.36
C LEU A 206 15.40 14.40 -9.73
N LYS A 207 14.88 15.15 -8.75
CA LYS A 207 13.82 16.14 -9.00
C LYS A 207 14.27 17.28 -9.92
N SER A 208 15.53 17.68 -9.82
CA SER A 208 16.15 18.72 -10.67
C SER A 208 16.70 18.19 -12.00
N GLY A 209 16.73 16.87 -12.20
CA GLY A 209 17.27 16.26 -13.42
C GLY A 209 18.78 16.36 -13.56
N SER A 210 19.47 16.90 -12.55
CA SER A 210 20.92 17.10 -12.55
C SER A 210 21.70 15.79 -12.58
N LYS A 211 21.09 14.67 -12.15
CA LYS A 211 21.67 13.32 -12.23
C LYS A 211 20.71 12.35 -12.91
N SER A 212 21.21 11.62 -13.90
CA SER A 212 20.47 10.54 -14.55
C SER A 212 20.71 9.22 -13.83
N LEU A 213 19.68 8.38 -13.73
CA LEU A 213 19.79 7.01 -13.21
C LEU A 213 20.56 6.08 -14.15
N TYR A 214 20.58 6.39 -15.45
CA TYR A 214 21.13 5.52 -16.50
C TYR A 214 22.52 5.92 -16.97
N LYS A 215 23.01 7.11 -16.58
CA LYS A 215 24.39 7.49 -16.86
C LYS A 215 25.29 6.80 -15.83
N PRO A 216 26.44 6.23 -16.24
CA PRO A 216 27.42 5.73 -15.28
C PRO A 216 27.84 6.89 -14.39
N THR A 217 27.54 6.77 -13.10
CA THR A 217 27.99 7.69 -12.06
C THR A 217 28.88 6.89 -11.14
N THR A 218 30.11 7.35 -10.95
CA THR A 218 31.02 6.75 -9.98
C THR A 218 30.56 7.08 -8.56
N LYS A 219 31.03 6.30 -7.59
CA LYS A 219 30.91 6.66 -6.17
C LYS A 219 31.42 8.08 -5.91
N GLN A 220 32.52 8.48 -6.56
CA GLN A 220 33.09 9.82 -6.40
C GLN A 220 32.16 10.92 -6.91
N ASP A 221 31.43 10.70 -8.01
CA ASP A 221 30.46 11.68 -8.55
C ASP A 221 29.29 11.96 -7.61
N TRP A 222 28.93 10.96 -6.81
CA TRP A 222 27.93 11.10 -5.76
C TRP A 222 28.56 11.59 -4.46
N ILE A 223 29.71 11.09 -4.04
CA ILE A 223 30.42 11.58 -2.85
C ILE A 223 30.69 13.08 -2.96
N ASN A 224 31.21 13.58 -4.08
CA ASN A 224 31.49 15.01 -4.28
C ASN A 224 30.23 15.89 -4.18
N TYR A 225 29.05 15.31 -4.45
CA TYR A 225 27.75 15.99 -4.30
C TYR A 225 27.16 15.81 -2.89
N LEU A 226 27.59 14.76 -2.17
CA LEU A 226 27.10 14.34 -0.87
C LEU A 226 27.96 14.85 0.31
N THR A 227 29.21 15.22 0.07
CA THR A 227 30.00 16.15 0.91
C THR A 227 29.52 17.59 0.72
#